data_AF-A0A1I1NY11-F1
#
_entry.id   AF-A0A1I1NY11-F1
#
_cell.length_a   1.000
_cell.length_b   1.000
_cell.length_c   1.000
_cell.angle_alpha   90.00
_cell.angle_beta   90.00
_cell.angle_gamma   90.00
#
_symmetry.space_group_name_H-M   'P 1'
#
loop_
_entity.id
_entity.type
_entity.pdbx_description
1 polymer ?
#
loop_
_entity_poly.entity_id
_entity_poly.type
_entity_poly.pdbx_seq_one_letter_code
_entity_poly.pdbx_strand_id
1 'polypeptide(L)'
;MSLPAAALPTALAPALPALPDAALARAVVGLLQRPLAQLHPSWLPADWPLAWRRPARFGAAAADLLAAPLGLAADVVTRDTLVRVLTGDGDARADVLPRIVLMDRPALRLLALWVGLAVHKPGFASERRIVPAPLANIESIAGSLIGQLPRAMRRVARRIDAQAVAFLLKRVPDLSELPMNLAPLRARPPGVGRVMAERGYRLLCGLMAGYGAPLRQALMRKFPRRLAALPPVALTRAQAAQLRELLLLNLIPERFPAWHWLF
;
A
#
# COMPACT_ATOMS: atom_id res chain seq x y z
N MET A 1 -2.14 -70.41 -20.39
CA MET A 1 -2.84 -69.13 -20.59
C MET A 1 -2.17 -68.09 -19.71
N SER A 2 -1.33 -67.24 -20.28
CA SER A 2 -0.64 -66.16 -19.55
C SER A 2 -1.52 -64.91 -19.53
N LEU A 3 -1.84 -64.40 -18.34
CA LEU A 3 -2.46 -63.09 -18.17
C LEU A 3 -1.40 -61.99 -18.41
N PRO A 4 -1.73 -60.88 -19.08
CA PRO A 4 -0.78 -59.81 -19.32
C PRO A 4 -0.53 -59.02 -18.03
N ALA A 5 0.72 -58.63 -17.80
CA ALA A 5 1.08 -57.69 -16.76
C ALA A 5 0.42 -56.34 -17.07
N ALA A 6 -0.63 -56.01 -16.31
CA ALA A 6 -1.23 -54.69 -16.36
C ALA A 6 -0.19 -53.65 -15.94
N ALA A 7 0.15 -52.75 -16.87
CA ALA A 7 0.95 -51.57 -16.58
C ALA A 7 0.23 -50.77 -15.48
N LEU A 8 0.86 -50.67 -14.31
CA LEU A 8 0.39 -49.82 -13.22
C LEU A 8 0.26 -48.38 -13.76
N PRO A 9 -0.88 -47.70 -13.53
CA PRO A 9 -1.04 -46.31 -13.96
C PRO A 9 0.00 -45.45 -13.24
N THR A 10 0.74 -44.65 -14.02
CA THR A 10 1.68 -43.60 -13.60
C THR A 10 0.96 -42.44 -12.91
N ALA A 11 0.05 -42.72 -11.99
CA ALA A 11 -0.82 -41.75 -11.36
C ALA A 11 -0.55 -41.77 -9.85
N LEU A 12 0.58 -41.19 -9.44
CA LEU A 12 0.87 -40.72 -8.08
C LEU A 12 2.22 -39.98 -8.00
N ALA A 13 2.73 -39.44 -9.11
CA ALA A 13 3.80 -38.46 -9.02
C ALA A 13 3.23 -37.19 -8.36
N PRO A 14 3.82 -36.68 -7.27
CA PRO A 14 3.37 -35.42 -6.69
C PRO A 14 3.45 -34.36 -7.79
N ALA A 15 2.37 -33.61 -7.97
CA ALA A 15 2.36 -32.48 -8.90
C ALA A 15 3.53 -31.57 -8.54
N LEU A 16 4.41 -31.30 -9.52
CA LEU A 16 5.50 -30.35 -9.32
C LEU A 16 4.88 -29.03 -8.84
N PRO A 17 5.47 -28.37 -7.82
CA PRO A 17 4.95 -27.10 -7.35
C PRO A 17 4.85 -26.15 -8.54
N ALA A 18 3.65 -25.61 -8.75
CA ALA A 18 3.42 -24.66 -9.82
C ALA A 18 4.32 -23.44 -9.56
N LEU A 19 5.30 -23.24 -10.44
CA LEU A 19 6.19 -22.09 -10.34
C LEU A 19 5.34 -20.81 -10.46
N PRO A 20 5.63 -19.76 -9.65
CA PRO A 20 4.92 -18.50 -9.78
C PRO A 20 5.14 -17.93 -11.18
N ASP A 21 4.18 -17.12 -11.65
CA ASP A 21 4.35 -16.38 -12.89
C ASP A 21 5.69 -15.61 -12.92
N ALA A 22 6.34 -15.58 -14.09
CA ALA A 22 7.67 -15.03 -14.23
C ALA A 22 7.74 -13.54 -13.83
N ALA A 23 6.66 -12.77 -14.03
CA ALA A 23 6.62 -11.38 -13.58
C ALA A 23 6.58 -11.27 -12.06
N LEU A 24 5.79 -12.12 -11.38
CA LEU A 24 5.74 -12.18 -9.93
C LEU A 24 7.10 -12.60 -9.35
N ALA A 25 7.71 -13.64 -9.91
CA ALA A 25 9.04 -14.08 -9.50
C ALA A 25 10.08 -12.94 -9.63
N ARG A 26 10.08 -12.20 -10.75
CA ARG A 26 10.95 -11.04 -10.93
C ARG A 26 10.71 -9.93 -9.90
N ALA A 27 9.45 -9.67 -9.54
CA ALA A 27 9.13 -8.67 -8.52
C ALA A 27 9.64 -9.09 -7.14
N VAL A 28 9.43 -10.35 -6.74
CA VAL A 28 9.92 -10.91 -5.47
C VAL A 28 11.46 -10.87 -5.42
N VAL A 29 12.12 -11.33 -6.48
CA VAL A 29 13.59 -11.26 -6.60
C VAL A 29 14.07 -9.81 -6.51
N GLY A 30 13.38 -8.87 -7.17
CA GLY A 30 13.68 -7.45 -7.11
C GLY A 30 13.57 -6.84 -5.71
N LEU A 31 12.61 -7.29 -4.89
CA LEU A 31 12.49 -6.90 -3.48
C LEU A 31 13.69 -7.40 -2.67
N LEU A 32 14.07 -8.67 -2.85
CA LEU A 32 15.07 -9.36 -2.01
C LEU A 32 16.51 -9.00 -2.37
N GLN A 33 16.83 -8.83 -3.66
CA GLN A 33 18.19 -8.56 -4.15
C GLN A 33 18.55 -7.08 -4.18
N ARG A 34 17.58 -6.17 -4.04
CA ARG A 34 17.82 -4.72 -4.13
C ARG A 34 17.21 -3.96 -2.94
N PRO A 35 17.51 -4.34 -1.69
CA PRO A 35 16.86 -3.74 -0.51
C PRO A 35 17.11 -2.22 -0.38
N LEU A 36 18.26 -1.73 -0.84
CA LEU A 36 18.56 -0.29 -0.87
C LEU A 36 17.66 0.50 -1.84
N ALA A 37 17.27 -0.11 -2.97
CA ALA A 37 16.35 0.53 -3.91
C ALA A 37 14.93 0.68 -3.31
N GLN A 38 14.60 -0.17 -2.34
CA GLN A 38 13.33 -0.16 -1.62
C GLN A 38 13.34 0.81 -0.42
N LEU A 39 14.52 1.19 0.07
CA LEU A 39 14.67 1.99 1.26
C LEU A 39 14.35 3.47 1.02
N HIS A 40 13.54 4.07 1.90
CA HIS A 40 13.34 5.52 1.89
C HIS A 40 14.60 6.24 2.41
N PRO A 41 15.08 7.33 1.77
CA PRO A 41 16.34 8.00 2.13
C PRO A 41 16.47 8.47 3.58
N SER A 42 15.35 8.72 4.28
CA SER A 42 15.35 9.08 5.70
C SER A 42 15.82 7.98 6.66
N TRP A 43 16.00 6.76 6.16
CA TRP A 43 16.55 5.64 6.94
C TRP A 43 18.06 5.56 6.85
N LEU A 44 18.68 6.29 5.91
CA LEU A 44 20.13 6.36 5.83
C LEU A 44 20.67 7.18 7.02
N PRO A 45 21.86 6.82 7.54
CA PRO A 45 22.59 7.64 8.50
C PRO A 45 22.76 9.09 7.99
N ALA A 46 22.86 10.04 8.91
CA ALA A 46 22.98 11.46 8.56
C ALA A 46 24.26 11.74 7.75
N ASP A 47 25.33 11.05 8.13
CA ASP A 47 26.67 11.03 7.53
C ASP A 47 26.79 10.09 6.31
N TRP A 48 25.70 9.44 5.87
CA TRP A 48 25.75 8.53 4.72
C TRP A 48 26.17 9.26 3.45
N PRO A 49 27.28 8.84 2.80
CA PRO A 49 27.85 9.56 1.66
C PRO A 49 26.85 9.80 0.53
N LEU A 50 26.79 11.03 0.01
CA LEU A 50 25.86 11.41 -1.05
C LEU A 50 26.02 10.53 -2.30
N ALA A 51 27.27 10.19 -2.65
CA ALA A 51 27.58 9.32 -3.77
C ALA A 51 26.93 7.92 -3.62
N TRP A 52 26.79 7.43 -2.39
CA TRP A 52 26.26 6.10 -2.07
C TRP A 52 24.73 6.06 -1.95
N ARG A 53 24.05 7.21 -1.99
CA ARG A 53 22.57 7.28 -1.95
C ARG A 53 21.89 6.82 -3.24
N ARG A 54 22.66 6.62 -4.32
CA ARG A 54 22.20 6.12 -5.62
C ARG A 54 22.74 4.70 -5.85
N PRO A 55 22.16 3.67 -5.20
CA PRO A 55 22.71 2.31 -5.21
C PRO A 55 22.82 1.70 -6.61
N ALA A 56 21.98 2.14 -7.55
CA ALA A 56 22.03 1.72 -8.96
C ALA A 56 23.39 1.98 -9.65
N ARG A 57 24.23 2.87 -9.09
CA ARG A 57 25.55 3.19 -9.65
C ARG A 57 26.61 2.12 -9.41
N PHE A 58 26.40 1.22 -8.45
CA PHE A 58 27.44 0.28 -8.01
C PHE A 58 27.18 -1.16 -8.49
N GLY A 59 26.07 -1.41 -9.18
CA GLY A 59 25.65 -2.76 -9.58
C GLY A 59 25.05 -3.58 -8.42
N ALA A 60 24.64 -4.81 -8.70
CA ALA A 60 23.93 -5.67 -7.74
C ALA A 60 24.81 -6.09 -6.55
N ALA A 61 26.04 -6.57 -6.82
CA ALA A 61 26.95 -7.06 -5.78
C ALA A 61 27.32 -5.97 -4.75
N ALA A 62 27.57 -4.75 -5.20
CA ALA A 62 27.89 -3.65 -4.30
C ALA A 62 26.65 -3.13 -3.54
N ALA A 63 25.44 -3.28 -4.09
CA ALA A 63 24.21 -2.95 -3.36
C ALA A 63 24.02 -3.86 -2.14
N ASP A 64 24.40 -5.13 -2.22
CA ASP A 64 24.38 -6.06 -1.09
C ASP A 64 25.41 -5.69 -0.01
N LEU A 65 26.64 -5.32 -0.43
CA LEU A 65 27.67 -4.82 0.49
C LEU A 65 27.21 -3.56 1.25
N LEU A 66 26.56 -2.62 0.54
CA LEU A 66 26.02 -1.40 1.14
C LEU A 66 24.76 -1.66 2.00
N ALA A 67 24.06 -2.77 1.79
CA ALA A 67 22.87 -3.17 2.55
C ALA A 67 23.23 -3.77 3.92
N ALA A 68 24.37 -4.46 4.02
CA ALA A 68 24.84 -5.10 5.25
C ALA A 68 25.00 -4.14 6.45
N PRO A 69 25.74 -3.01 6.37
CA PRO A 69 25.90 -2.10 7.52
C PRO A 69 24.60 -1.42 7.96
N LEU A 70 23.57 -1.44 7.10
CA LEU A 70 22.25 -0.88 7.39
C LEU A 70 21.27 -1.93 7.97
N GLY A 71 21.74 -3.16 8.22
CA GLY A 71 20.90 -4.26 8.70
C GLY A 71 19.78 -4.63 7.73
N LEU A 72 20.00 -4.41 6.43
CA LEU A 72 19.01 -4.68 5.39
C LEU A 72 19.13 -6.09 4.80
N ALA A 73 20.27 -6.74 4.98
CA ALA A 73 20.46 -8.13 4.57
C ALA A 73 19.54 -9.04 5.41
N ALA A 74 18.57 -9.67 4.74
CA ALA A 74 17.75 -10.70 5.35
C ALA A 74 18.53 -12.03 5.41
N ASP A 75 18.43 -12.74 6.54
CA ASP A 75 18.88 -14.11 6.65
C ASP A 75 18.06 -15.06 5.75
N VAL A 76 18.52 -16.30 5.62
CA VAL A 76 17.89 -17.32 4.75
C VAL A 76 16.45 -17.60 5.17
N VAL A 77 16.18 -17.74 6.48
CA VAL A 77 14.84 -18.04 7.01
C VAL A 77 13.86 -16.91 6.70
N THR A 78 14.31 -15.67 6.88
CA THR A 78 13.54 -14.47 6.57
C THR A 78 13.24 -14.37 5.08
N ARG A 79 14.21 -14.69 4.20
CA ARG A 79 14.01 -14.73 2.75
C ARG A 79 13.00 -15.79 2.35
N ASP A 80 13.14 -17.01 2.84
CA ASP A 80 12.24 -18.11 2.52
C ASP A 80 10.81 -17.82 2.98
N THR A 81 10.67 -17.20 4.16
CA THR A 81 9.37 -16.75 4.67
C THR A 81 8.73 -15.72 3.73
N LEU A 82 9.50 -14.72 3.29
CA LEU A 82 9.01 -13.70 2.35
C LEU A 82 8.64 -14.31 1.00
N VAL A 83 9.46 -15.22 0.46
CA VAL A 83 9.17 -15.90 -0.81
C VAL A 83 7.84 -16.63 -0.68
N ARG A 84 7.68 -17.51 0.32
CA ARG A 84 6.46 -18.30 0.53
C ARG A 84 5.20 -17.43 0.64
N VAL A 85 5.27 -16.38 1.46
CA VAL A 85 4.13 -15.46 1.69
C VAL A 85 3.77 -14.67 0.43
N LEU A 86 4.74 -14.31 -0.41
CA LEU A 86 4.51 -13.47 -1.60
C LEU A 86 4.12 -14.28 -2.85
N THR A 87 4.65 -15.49 -3.00
CA THR A 87 4.30 -16.38 -4.10
C THR A 87 3.03 -17.17 -3.82
N GLY A 88 2.66 -17.37 -2.55
CA GLY A 88 1.55 -18.25 -2.18
C GLY A 88 1.88 -19.72 -2.37
N ASP A 89 3.17 -20.07 -2.23
CA ASP A 89 3.69 -21.40 -2.57
C ASP A 89 2.87 -22.52 -1.89
N GLY A 90 2.26 -23.37 -2.71
CA GLY A 90 1.45 -24.51 -2.27
C GLY A 90 -0.02 -24.25 -1.92
N ASP A 91 -0.54 -23.01 -2.01
CA ASP A 91 -1.94 -22.70 -1.69
C ASP A 91 -2.61 -21.83 -2.77
N ALA A 92 -3.50 -22.42 -3.55
CA ALA A 92 -4.29 -21.70 -4.57
C ALA A 92 -5.26 -20.66 -3.97
N ARG A 93 -5.52 -20.72 -2.64
CA ARG A 93 -6.31 -19.74 -1.89
C ARG A 93 -5.42 -18.74 -1.13
N ALA A 94 -4.11 -18.75 -1.38
CA ALA A 94 -3.18 -17.85 -0.73
C ALA A 94 -3.62 -16.39 -0.89
N ASP A 95 -3.54 -15.65 0.20
CA ASP A 95 -3.88 -14.24 0.20
C ASP A 95 -2.90 -13.44 -0.67
N VAL A 96 -3.42 -12.66 -1.62
CA VAL A 96 -2.63 -11.82 -2.52
C VAL A 96 -2.23 -10.49 -1.88
N LEU A 97 -2.87 -10.09 -0.78
CA LEU A 97 -2.65 -8.80 -0.11
C LEU A 97 -1.18 -8.52 0.28
N PRO A 98 -0.38 -9.50 0.75
CA PRO A 98 1.06 -9.34 0.98
C PRO A 98 1.84 -8.71 -0.16
N ARG A 99 1.40 -8.94 -1.41
CA ARG A 99 2.06 -8.45 -2.61
C ARG A 99 2.04 -6.94 -2.74
N ILE A 100 1.26 -6.21 -1.92
CA ILE A 100 1.38 -4.74 -1.79
C ILE A 100 2.82 -4.31 -1.48
N VAL A 101 3.60 -5.12 -0.76
CA VAL A 101 5.03 -4.80 -0.51
C VAL A 101 5.88 -4.78 -1.77
N LEU A 102 5.44 -5.44 -2.85
CA LEU A 102 6.15 -5.50 -4.13
C LEU A 102 5.99 -4.21 -4.93
N MET A 103 4.95 -3.41 -4.64
CA MET A 103 4.80 -2.07 -5.20
C MET A 103 6.04 -1.24 -4.89
N ASP A 104 6.47 -0.44 -5.86
CA ASP A 104 7.59 0.47 -5.64
C ASP A 104 7.26 1.52 -4.56
N ARG A 105 8.30 2.19 -4.07
CA ARG A 105 8.16 3.17 -2.99
C ARG A 105 7.20 4.32 -3.34
N PRO A 106 7.28 4.98 -4.52
CA PRO A 106 6.32 6.01 -4.89
C PRO A 106 4.87 5.51 -4.93
N ALA A 107 4.61 4.37 -5.57
CA ALA A 107 3.26 3.82 -5.71
C ALA A 107 2.69 3.42 -4.35
N LEU A 108 3.48 2.76 -3.50
CA LEU A 108 3.03 2.37 -2.16
C LEU A 108 2.72 3.59 -1.27
N ARG A 109 3.52 4.65 -1.37
CA ARG A 109 3.26 5.91 -0.65
C ARG A 109 1.99 6.60 -1.16
N LEU A 110 1.78 6.57 -2.48
CA LEU A 110 0.57 7.09 -3.09
C LEU A 110 -0.66 6.27 -2.67
N LEU A 111 -0.53 4.94 -2.57
CA LEU A 111 -1.59 4.06 -2.10
C LEU A 111 -1.99 4.39 -0.66
N ALA A 112 -1.01 4.55 0.23
CA ALA A 112 -1.26 4.99 1.61
C ALA A 112 -2.01 6.32 1.64
N LEU A 113 -1.66 7.25 0.76
CA LEU A 113 -2.34 8.54 0.68
C LEU A 113 -3.78 8.39 0.19
N TRP A 114 -4.04 7.58 -0.84
CA TRP A 114 -5.40 7.27 -1.30
C TRP A 114 -6.25 6.59 -0.24
N VAL A 115 -5.70 5.63 0.51
CA VAL A 115 -6.37 5.05 1.69
C VAL A 115 -6.74 6.14 2.68
N GLY A 116 -5.79 7.04 2.96
CA GLY A 116 -6.01 8.23 3.78
C GLY A 116 -7.14 9.10 3.27
N LEU A 117 -7.21 9.39 1.97
CA LEU A 117 -8.31 10.16 1.39
C LEU A 117 -9.65 9.42 1.51
N ALA A 118 -9.68 8.12 1.17
CA ALA A 118 -10.87 7.29 1.13
C ALA A 118 -11.57 7.21 2.49
N VAL A 119 -10.83 6.96 3.58
CA VAL A 119 -11.41 6.90 4.94
C VAL A 119 -11.93 8.25 5.43
N HIS A 120 -11.53 9.35 4.79
CA HIS A 120 -12.10 10.68 5.07
C HIS A 120 -13.15 11.12 4.04
N LYS A 121 -13.66 10.22 3.18
CA LYS A 121 -14.75 10.49 2.22
C LYS A 121 -15.87 11.37 2.81
N PRO A 122 -16.39 11.12 4.04
CA PRO A 122 -17.44 11.97 4.63
C PRO A 122 -17.04 13.45 4.77
N GLY A 123 -15.76 13.73 5.03
CA GLY A 123 -15.19 15.08 5.12
C GLY A 123 -15.13 15.82 3.78
N PHE A 124 -15.22 15.13 2.64
CA PHE A 124 -15.27 15.77 1.32
C PHE A 124 -16.68 16.22 0.93
N ALA A 125 -17.70 15.54 1.46
CA ALA A 125 -19.12 15.80 1.21
C ALA A 125 -19.74 16.79 2.22
N SER A 126 -19.21 16.83 3.44
CA SER A 126 -19.76 17.61 4.55
C SER A 126 -19.43 19.11 4.46
N GLU A 127 -20.26 19.84 3.72
CA GLU A 127 -20.73 21.22 3.98
C GLU A 127 -21.71 21.66 2.88
N ARG A 128 -22.73 20.83 2.63
CA ARG A 128 -23.97 21.30 2.02
C ARG A 128 -24.84 21.87 3.13
N ARG A 129 -24.55 23.08 3.62
CA ARG A 129 -25.69 23.94 4.02
C ARG A 129 -26.39 24.25 2.71
N ILE A 130 -27.66 23.86 2.63
CA ILE A 130 -28.53 23.99 1.47
C ILE A 130 -28.38 25.41 0.89
N VAL A 131 -27.93 25.48 -0.36
CA VAL A 131 -27.88 26.71 -1.14
C VAL A 131 -29.09 26.65 -2.06
N PRO A 132 -30.03 27.60 -1.99
CA PRO A 132 -31.07 27.72 -2.99
C PRO A 132 -30.43 27.80 -4.38
N ALA A 133 -30.99 27.09 -5.36
CA ALA A 133 -30.48 26.99 -6.74
C ALA A 133 -29.99 28.31 -7.40
N PRO A 134 -30.51 29.52 -7.10
CA PRO A 134 -30.04 30.74 -7.74
C PRO A 134 -28.62 31.18 -7.34
N LEU A 135 -28.08 30.73 -6.21
CA LEU A 135 -26.82 31.25 -5.64
C LEU A 135 -25.59 30.37 -5.95
N ALA A 136 -25.76 29.25 -6.64
CA ALA A 136 -24.68 28.31 -6.95
C ALA A 136 -23.71 28.80 -8.04
N ASN A 137 -24.12 29.79 -8.85
CA ASN A 137 -23.37 30.25 -10.03
C ASN A 137 -22.28 31.30 -9.73
N ILE A 138 -22.07 31.67 -8.46
CA ILE A 138 -21.05 32.65 -8.06
C ILE A 138 -19.91 31.90 -7.37
N GLU A 139 -18.78 31.73 -8.07
CA GLU A 139 -17.61 30.96 -7.58
C GLU A 139 -17.08 31.46 -6.22
N SER A 140 -17.15 32.78 -5.96
CA SER A 140 -16.71 33.36 -4.68
C SER A 140 -17.63 32.97 -3.51
N ILE A 141 -18.93 32.76 -3.78
CA ILE A 141 -19.93 32.37 -2.78
C ILE A 141 -19.89 30.85 -2.56
N ALA A 142 -19.69 30.02 -3.60
CA ALA A 142 -19.38 28.60 -3.42
C ALA A 142 -18.11 28.40 -2.57
N GLY A 143 -17.16 29.33 -2.76
CA GLY A 143 -15.96 29.59 -1.94
C GLY A 143 -16.20 30.19 -0.54
N SER A 144 -17.45 30.47 -0.14
CA SER A 144 -17.88 30.72 1.24
C SER A 144 -18.73 29.58 1.83
N LEU A 145 -19.55 28.91 1.01
CA LEU A 145 -20.53 27.86 1.38
C LEU A 145 -19.96 26.48 1.79
N ILE A 146 -18.93 25.99 1.10
CA ILE A 146 -18.15 24.81 1.50
C ILE A 146 -17.17 25.23 2.60
N GLY A 147 -17.53 25.36 3.87
CA GLY A 147 -16.55 25.69 4.94
C GLY A 147 -15.12 25.07 4.86
N GLN A 148 -14.24 25.58 5.72
CA GLN A 148 -12.80 25.59 5.46
C GLN A 148 -12.17 24.18 5.34
N LEU A 149 -12.76 23.18 5.99
CA LEU A 149 -12.22 21.84 6.03
C LEU A 149 -12.35 21.08 4.69
N PRO A 150 -13.54 20.85 4.11
CA PRO A 150 -13.67 20.23 2.79
C PRO A 150 -12.91 20.98 1.70
N ARG A 151 -12.80 22.31 1.75
CA ARG A 151 -11.92 23.07 0.83
C ARG A 151 -10.46 22.64 0.97
N ALA A 152 -9.94 22.59 2.21
CA ALA A 152 -8.58 22.15 2.48
C ALA A 152 -8.35 20.69 2.03
N MET A 153 -9.30 19.80 2.32
CA MET A 153 -9.24 18.39 1.91
C MET A 153 -9.24 18.24 0.38
N ARG A 154 -10.16 18.92 -0.32
CA ARG A 154 -10.24 18.92 -1.79
C ARG A 154 -9.00 19.52 -2.44
N ARG A 155 -8.38 20.53 -1.81
CA ARG A 155 -7.10 21.09 -2.27
C ARG A 155 -5.98 20.06 -2.17
N VAL A 156 -5.91 19.31 -1.07
CA VAL A 156 -4.94 18.22 -0.92
C VAL A 156 -5.18 17.12 -1.96
N ALA A 157 -6.43 16.67 -2.11
CA ALA A 157 -6.79 15.63 -3.08
C ALA A 157 -6.40 16.01 -4.52
N ARG A 158 -6.71 17.25 -4.94
CA ARG A 158 -6.38 17.74 -6.29
C ARG A 158 -4.89 17.91 -6.56
N ARG A 159 -4.05 18.03 -5.54
CA ARG A 159 -2.58 18.02 -5.69
C ARG A 159 -2.03 16.63 -6.01
N ILE A 160 -2.81 15.59 -5.73
CA ILE A 160 -2.43 14.20 -5.94
C ILE A 160 -2.93 13.76 -7.31
N ASP A 161 -4.21 14.01 -7.59
CA ASP A 161 -4.88 13.70 -8.84
C ASP A 161 -6.03 14.69 -9.03
N ALA A 162 -6.09 15.32 -10.21
CA ALA A 162 -7.12 16.31 -10.54
C ALA A 162 -8.55 15.75 -10.38
N GLN A 163 -8.74 14.46 -10.64
CA GLN A 163 -10.01 13.73 -10.54
C GLN A 163 -10.22 13.06 -9.18
N ALA A 164 -9.33 13.26 -8.20
CA ALA A 164 -9.41 12.57 -6.91
C ALA A 164 -10.73 12.78 -6.18
N VAL A 165 -11.23 14.02 -6.14
CA VAL A 165 -12.49 14.33 -5.46
C VAL A 165 -13.68 13.64 -6.14
N ALA A 166 -13.72 13.64 -7.47
CA ALA A 166 -14.78 12.98 -8.22
C ALA A 166 -14.77 11.47 -7.99
N PHE A 167 -13.59 10.85 -7.99
CA PHE A 167 -13.43 9.43 -7.69
C PHE A 167 -13.85 9.08 -6.26
N LEU A 168 -13.37 9.82 -5.26
CA LEU A 168 -13.70 9.58 -3.85
C LEU A 168 -15.20 9.67 -3.59
N LEU A 169 -15.89 10.63 -4.20
CA LEU A 169 -17.32 10.84 -3.97
C LEU A 169 -18.20 9.87 -4.77
N LYS A 170 -17.78 9.45 -5.97
CA LYS A 170 -18.62 8.66 -6.90
C LYS A 170 -18.29 7.17 -6.94
N ARG A 171 -17.04 6.78 -6.68
CA ARG A 171 -16.53 5.42 -6.93
C ARG A 171 -16.05 4.71 -5.67
N VAL A 172 -15.57 5.43 -4.67
CA VAL A 172 -15.19 4.81 -3.39
C VAL A 172 -16.46 4.46 -2.61
N PRO A 173 -16.62 3.21 -2.12
CA PRO A 173 -17.79 2.82 -1.34
C PRO A 173 -17.83 3.56 0.00
N ASP A 174 -18.99 3.53 0.66
CA ASP A 174 -19.07 4.03 2.04
C ASP A 174 -18.36 3.05 2.98
N LEU A 175 -17.51 3.60 3.85
CA LEU A 175 -16.63 2.83 4.73
C LEU A 175 -17.18 2.80 6.16
N SER A 176 -18.32 2.14 6.34
CA SER A 176 -19.06 2.06 7.61
C SER A 176 -18.24 1.48 8.77
N GLU A 177 -17.34 0.53 8.50
CA GLU A 177 -16.51 -0.14 9.51
C GLU A 177 -15.31 0.73 9.93
N LEU A 178 -14.97 1.74 9.12
CA LEU A 178 -13.84 2.64 9.32
C LEU A 178 -14.30 4.09 9.58
N PRO A 179 -15.11 4.35 10.62
CA PRO A 179 -15.57 5.71 10.92
C PRO A 179 -14.41 6.59 11.35
N MET A 180 -14.16 7.67 10.62
CA MET A 180 -13.04 8.57 10.92
C MET A 180 -13.49 9.81 11.70
N ASN A 181 -12.85 10.03 12.84
CA ASN A 181 -13.00 11.29 13.58
C ASN A 181 -12.38 12.46 12.79
N LEU A 182 -13.20 13.44 12.41
CA LEU A 182 -12.77 14.64 11.67
C LEU A 182 -12.26 15.76 12.59
N ALA A 183 -12.40 15.66 13.91
CA ALA A 183 -11.96 16.70 14.85
C ALA A 183 -10.48 17.10 14.69
N PRO A 184 -9.51 16.17 14.50
CA PRO A 184 -8.12 16.55 14.27
C PRO A 184 -7.89 17.36 12.98
N LEU A 185 -8.73 17.14 11.96
CA LEU A 185 -8.66 17.89 10.71
C LEU A 185 -9.28 19.28 10.88
N ARG A 186 -10.36 19.41 11.66
CA ARG A 186 -11.00 20.69 12.00
C ARG A 186 -10.09 21.57 12.85
N ALA A 187 -9.38 20.98 13.81
CA ALA A 187 -8.50 21.71 14.71
C ALA A 187 -7.30 22.36 13.99
N ARG A 188 -6.84 21.78 12.86
CA ARG A 188 -5.71 22.31 12.09
C ARG A 188 -5.90 22.13 10.58
N PRO A 189 -6.70 22.97 9.91
CA PRO A 189 -6.96 22.86 8.47
C PRO A 189 -5.70 22.85 7.57
N PRO A 190 -4.63 23.62 7.85
CA PRO A 190 -3.39 23.52 7.07
C PRO A 190 -2.68 22.15 7.18
N GLY A 191 -2.95 21.38 8.25
CA GLY A 191 -2.35 20.08 8.53
C GLY A 191 -3.12 18.89 7.94
N VAL A 192 -4.26 19.13 7.29
CA VAL A 192 -5.17 18.08 6.80
C VAL A 192 -4.48 17.02 5.95
N GLY A 193 -3.61 17.43 5.02
CA GLY A 193 -2.90 16.48 4.16
C GLY A 193 -1.94 15.56 4.94
N ARG A 194 -1.30 16.09 5.98
CA ARG A 194 -0.44 15.30 6.87
C ARG A 194 -1.28 14.27 7.64
N VAL A 195 -2.40 14.67 8.23
CA VAL A 195 -3.25 13.77 9.02
C VAL A 195 -3.81 12.64 8.15
N MET A 196 -4.28 12.95 6.94
CA MET A 196 -4.79 11.91 6.02
C MET A 196 -3.67 10.94 5.61
N ALA A 197 -2.47 11.44 5.30
CA ALA A 197 -1.33 10.60 4.95
C ALA A 197 -0.88 9.69 6.12
N GLU A 198 -0.81 10.24 7.33
CA GLU A 198 -0.46 9.47 8.54
C GLU A 198 -1.49 8.38 8.82
N ARG A 199 -2.78 8.68 8.72
CA ARG A 199 -3.85 7.70 8.92
C ARG A 199 -3.81 6.59 7.87
N GLY A 200 -3.70 6.94 6.59
CA GLY A 200 -3.64 5.96 5.52
C GLY A 200 -2.43 5.03 5.62
N TYR A 201 -1.26 5.57 6.00
CA TYR A 201 -0.08 4.76 6.33
C TYR A 201 -0.35 3.79 7.48
N ARG A 202 -0.87 4.28 8.61
CA ARG A 202 -1.10 3.44 9.80
C ARG A 202 -2.14 2.34 9.56
N LEU A 203 -3.14 2.61 8.71
CA LEU A 203 -4.14 1.62 8.28
C LEU A 203 -3.51 0.52 7.41
N LEU A 204 -2.68 0.88 6.43
CA LEU A 204 -1.94 -0.12 5.65
C LEU A 204 -1.04 -0.97 6.55
N CYS A 205 -0.32 -0.37 7.49
CA CYS A 205 0.50 -1.13 8.43
C CYS A 205 -0.31 -2.02 9.37
N GLY A 206 -1.50 -1.56 9.80
CA GLY A 206 -2.44 -2.36 10.58
C GLY A 206 -2.94 -3.58 9.81
N LEU A 207 -3.29 -3.38 8.53
CA LEU A 207 -3.70 -4.46 7.64
C LEU A 207 -2.60 -5.50 7.43
N MET A 208 -1.35 -5.03 7.34
CA MET A 208 -0.18 -5.89 7.16
C MET A 208 0.31 -6.57 8.45
N ALA A 209 -0.28 -6.27 9.61
CA ALA A 209 0.22 -6.75 10.90
C ALA A 209 0.17 -8.29 11.03
N GLY A 210 -0.82 -8.94 10.40
CA GLY A 210 -1.04 -10.39 10.48
C GLY A 210 -0.06 -11.27 9.70
N TYR A 211 0.75 -10.70 8.81
CA TYR A 211 1.65 -11.46 7.93
C TYR A 211 3.10 -11.56 8.45
N GLY A 212 3.32 -11.17 9.70
CA GLY A 212 4.61 -11.30 10.37
C GLY A 212 5.54 -10.09 10.26
N ALA A 213 6.61 -10.13 11.05
CA ALA A 213 7.56 -9.02 11.19
C ALA A 213 8.37 -8.73 9.90
N PRO A 214 8.86 -9.73 9.13
CA PRO A 214 9.63 -9.47 7.92
C PRO A 214 8.89 -8.60 6.90
N LEU A 215 7.64 -8.96 6.61
CA LEU A 215 6.83 -8.26 5.62
C LEU A 215 6.51 -6.84 6.07
N ARG A 216 6.16 -6.68 7.35
CA ARG A 216 5.93 -5.37 7.95
C ARG A 216 7.19 -4.50 7.88
N GLN A 217 8.36 -5.04 8.16
CA GLN A 217 9.62 -4.29 8.09
C GLN A 217 9.95 -3.86 6.66
N ALA A 218 9.76 -4.75 5.67
CA ALA A 218 9.93 -4.44 4.25
C ALA A 218 8.97 -3.32 3.80
N LEU A 219 7.71 -3.35 4.24
CA LEU A 219 6.73 -2.30 4.01
C LEU A 219 7.19 -0.97 4.64
N MET A 220 7.52 -0.97 5.93
CA MET A 220 7.89 0.24 6.69
C MET A 220 9.11 0.96 6.11
N ARG A 221 10.11 0.20 5.63
CA ARG A 221 11.34 0.74 5.03
C ARG A 221 11.07 1.58 3.78
N LYS A 222 9.96 1.36 3.07
CA LYS A 222 9.55 2.17 1.91
C LYS A 222 8.96 3.53 2.31
N PHE A 223 8.54 3.71 3.55
CA PHE A 223 7.99 4.97 4.04
C PHE A 223 9.04 5.85 4.72
N PRO A 224 8.84 7.19 4.78
CA PRO A 224 9.63 8.06 5.63
C PRO A 224 9.71 7.55 7.07
N ARG A 225 10.90 7.59 7.67
CA ARG A 225 11.16 7.08 9.03
C ARG A 225 10.23 7.69 10.08
N ARG A 226 9.86 8.97 9.92
CA ARG A 226 8.87 9.66 10.77
C ARG A 226 7.47 9.03 10.72
N LEU A 227 7.03 8.53 9.56
CA LEU A 227 5.76 7.81 9.43
C LEU A 227 5.94 6.41 9.99
N ALA A 228 7.07 5.77 9.69
CA ALA A 228 7.39 4.44 10.21
C ALA A 228 7.43 4.35 11.74
N ALA A 229 7.75 5.44 12.42
CA ALA A 229 7.70 5.52 13.88
C ALA A 229 6.27 5.55 14.46
N LEU A 230 5.24 5.76 13.63
CA LEU A 230 3.85 5.76 14.09
C LEU A 230 3.39 4.31 14.32
N PRO A 231 2.70 4.04 15.45
CA PRO A 231 2.19 2.71 15.72
C PRO A 231 1.12 2.32 14.70
N PRO A 232 1.10 1.07 14.21
CA PRO A 232 0.01 0.57 13.37
C PRO A 232 -1.33 0.67 14.10
N VAL A 233 -2.42 0.78 13.36
CA VAL A 233 -3.76 0.67 13.95
C VAL A 233 -4.09 -0.81 14.15
N ALA A 234 -4.56 -1.18 15.34
CA ALA A 234 -5.18 -2.48 15.55
C ALA A 234 -6.56 -2.47 14.87
N LEU A 235 -6.72 -3.28 13.82
CA LEU A 235 -7.96 -3.38 13.07
C LEU A 235 -8.79 -4.55 13.58
N THR A 236 -10.09 -4.35 13.73
CA THR A 236 -11.03 -5.47 13.89
C THR A 236 -11.08 -6.28 12.59
N ARG A 237 -11.62 -7.49 12.65
CA ARG A 237 -11.81 -8.33 11.45
C ARG A 237 -12.66 -7.63 10.38
N ALA A 238 -13.73 -6.94 10.78
CA ALA A 238 -14.62 -6.21 9.88
C ALA A 238 -13.90 -5.01 9.22
N GLN A 239 -13.13 -4.25 10.01
CA GLN A 239 -12.30 -3.16 9.51
C GLN A 239 -11.25 -3.62 8.50
N ALA A 240 -10.55 -4.73 8.81
CA ALA A 240 -9.55 -5.30 7.92
C ALA A 240 -10.18 -5.81 6.62
N ALA A 241 -11.36 -6.45 6.69
CA ALA A 241 -12.09 -6.92 5.51
C ALA A 241 -12.52 -5.74 4.61
N GLN A 242 -13.15 -4.71 5.17
CA GLN A 242 -13.58 -3.55 4.40
C GLN A 242 -12.38 -2.78 3.78
N LEU A 243 -11.27 -2.67 4.52
CA LEU A 243 -10.06 -2.06 3.98
C LEU A 243 -9.45 -2.91 2.84
N ARG A 244 -9.45 -4.24 2.98
CA ARG A 244 -8.98 -5.16 1.94
C ARG A 244 -9.83 -5.04 0.67
N GLU A 245 -11.15 -5.01 0.79
CA GLU A 245 -12.06 -4.79 -0.35
C GLU A 245 -11.81 -3.44 -1.02
N LEU A 246 -11.68 -2.36 -0.23
CA LEU A 246 -11.33 -1.04 -0.75
C LEU A 246 -10.03 -1.07 -1.57
N LEU A 247 -9.00 -1.78 -1.10
CA LEU A 247 -7.74 -1.88 -1.82
C LEU A 247 -7.88 -2.70 -3.10
N LEU A 248 -8.35 -3.94 -2.98
CA LEU A 248 -8.30 -4.93 -4.06
C LEU A 248 -9.37 -4.72 -5.12
N LEU A 249 -10.56 -4.22 -4.75
CA LEU A 249 -11.70 -4.09 -5.66
C LEU A 249 -11.92 -2.65 -6.13
N ASN A 250 -11.20 -1.67 -5.59
CA ASN A 250 -11.42 -0.25 -5.92
C ASN A 250 -10.14 0.52 -6.16
N LEU A 251 -9.30 0.73 -5.14
CA LEU A 251 -8.14 1.62 -5.27
C LEU A 251 -7.10 1.06 -6.23
N ILE A 252 -6.71 -0.20 -6.09
CA ILE A 252 -5.66 -0.79 -6.92
C ILE A 252 -6.08 -0.87 -8.40
N PRO A 253 -7.25 -1.45 -8.76
CA PRO A 253 -7.67 -1.53 -10.17
C PRO A 253 -7.82 -0.16 -10.82
N GLU A 254 -8.36 0.84 -10.10
CA GLU A 254 -8.70 2.15 -10.69
C GLU A 254 -7.56 3.18 -10.64
N ARG A 255 -6.63 3.07 -9.68
CA ARG A 255 -5.57 4.08 -9.44
C ARG A 255 -4.16 3.53 -9.59
N PHE A 256 -3.99 2.22 -9.65
CA PHE A 256 -2.69 1.56 -9.77
C PHE A 256 -2.70 0.46 -10.86
N PRO A 257 -3.13 0.77 -12.10
CA PRO A 257 -3.26 -0.24 -13.16
C PRO A 257 -1.94 -0.96 -13.46
N ALA A 258 -0.80 -0.26 -13.36
CA ALA A 258 0.54 -0.84 -13.54
C ALA A 258 0.91 -1.92 -12.48
N TRP A 259 0.18 -1.99 -11.38
CA TRP A 259 0.42 -2.91 -10.26
C TRP A 259 -0.74 -3.88 -10.03
N HIS A 260 -1.86 -3.72 -10.75
CA HIS A 260 -3.05 -4.54 -10.54
C HIS A 260 -2.78 -6.03 -10.75
N TRP A 261 -1.93 -6.38 -11.71
CA TRP A 261 -1.52 -7.76 -12.02
C TRP A 261 -0.90 -8.54 -10.84
N LEU A 262 -0.54 -7.87 -9.74
CA LEU A 262 -0.10 -8.53 -8.51
C LEU A 262 -1.24 -9.21 -7.74
N PHE A 263 -2.50 -8.85 -7.99
CA PHE A 263 -3.66 -9.20 -7.19
C PHE A 263 -4.75 -9.87 -8.02
#